data_AF-A0A137QIG9-F1
#
_entry.id   AF-A0A137QIG9-F1
#
_cell.length_a   1.000
_cell.length_b   1.000
_cell.length_c   1.000
_cell.angle_alpha   90.00
_cell.angle_beta   90.00
_cell.angle_gamma   90.00
#
_symmetry.space_group_name_H-M   'P 1'
#
loop_
_entity.id
_entity.type
_entity.pdbx_description
1 polymer ?
#
loop_
_entity_poly.entity_id
_entity_poly.type
_entity_poly.pdbx_seq_one_letter_code
_entity_poly.pdbx_strand_id
1 'polypeptide(L)'
;MWDGAYDMRYYEPLFNSLNTGMHVREMEIHCDEWFDSQSPDMKRPRFDLFPDVSLYSPSELYPVPGLTTNTNQQTFLFSSRNPSTVQRHFHWMAEHGVDGAFFRRGAGYLRESQDPKRILNNEVMDHVREAAEKEGRVFAIEYDVYDDSASDVALADVLEQDWKNLVYEKGVLNSLNYLRENGKPVISLSNLGWRSAGHTPTLVRSIVAMFQRTTPGGAYIMGYLPTFWRTLEDDADPNSEFVDVWLNEFDAICPHISTNNGERMKADMEFIRKWLEGGQKTVDYIPSVNAGESSHNRTRGSDKWNEFKRDGGRSLWKEIFNASRLGVRTMYGVSWDNYRSGCALLPVVPQKNLLPQSDKRKFMALDEDGYDLPSDWWDCHVSALDVRLSH
;
A
#
# COMPACT_ATOMS: atom_id res chain seq x y z
N MET A 1 8.68 -1.76 -34.17
CA MET A 1 10.00 -1.14 -34.46
C MET A 1 10.10 0.27 -33.85
N TRP A 2 9.44 0.49 -32.71
CA TRP A 2 9.56 1.61 -31.77
C TRP A 2 8.83 1.11 -30.51
N ASP A 3 9.56 0.45 -29.61
CA ASP A 3 9.01 -0.63 -28.76
C ASP A 3 9.35 -0.41 -27.25
N GLY A 4 8.40 -0.66 -26.30
CA GLY A 4 8.58 -0.82 -24.82
C GLY A 4 8.11 0.25 -23.78
N ALA A 5 7.03 0.00 -22.97
CA ALA A 5 6.63 0.78 -21.75
C ALA A 5 5.41 0.30 -20.88
N TYR A 6 5.26 0.40 -19.52
CA TYR A 6 6.13 0.63 -18.31
C TYR A 6 5.30 0.76 -16.94
N ASP A 7 5.41 -0.06 -15.85
CA ASP A 7 4.55 0.04 -14.56
C ASP A 7 5.33 0.15 -13.23
N MET A 8 4.58 0.47 -12.16
CA MET A 8 4.83 0.09 -10.76
C MET A 8 3.58 -0.41 -10.06
N ARG A 9 3.71 -1.16 -8.96
CA ARG A 9 2.58 -1.48 -8.06
C ARG A 9 3.04 -1.73 -6.61
N TYR A 10 2.05 -1.67 -5.71
CA TYR A 10 2.08 -0.97 -4.42
C TYR A 10 2.85 -1.57 -3.23
N TYR A 11 3.25 -0.68 -2.32
CA TYR A 11 3.85 -0.94 -1.00
C TYR A 11 3.21 -0.12 0.14
N GLU A 12 2.93 -0.76 1.28
CA GLU A 12 2.36 -0.12 2.49
C GLU A 12 3.14 -0.50 3.79
N PRO A 13 3.72 0.47 4.56
CA PRO A 13 4.89 0.23 5.45
C PRO A 13 4.72 -0.06 6.98
N LEU A 14 5.81 -0.50 7.66
CA LEU A 14 6.00 -0.83 9.12
C LEU A 14 7.37 -0.27 9.73
N PHE A 15 8.13 -0.85 10.73
CA PHE A 15 9.45 -0.31 11.32
C PHE A 15 10.64 -1.27 11.85
N ASN A 16 11.71 -1.71 11.08
CA ASN A 16 13.04 -2.42 11.45
C ASN A 16 13.95 -3.06 10.29
N SER A 17 15.15 -3.71 10.53
CA SER A 17 16.39 -3.62 9.63
C SER A 17 17.47 -4.75 9.25
N LEU A 18 18.15 -4.59 8.06
CA LEU A 18 19.48 -5.08 7.44
C LEU A 18 19.78 -6.57 6.98
N ASN A 19 20.41 -7.02 5.84
CA ASN A 19 20.88 -6.61 4.45
C ASN A 19 21.33 -7.91 3.60
N THR A 20 21.67 -8.12 2.28
CA THR A 20 22.03 -7.42 0.97
C THR A 20 22.01 -8.37 -0.33
N GLY A 21 21.43 -8.02 -1.53
CA GLY A 21 21.54 -8.76 -2.88
C GLY A 21 21.02 -8.08 -4.21
N MET A 22 21.48 -8.36 -5.48
CA MET A 22 21.36 -7.37 -6.63
C MET A 22 21.43 -7.83 -8.16
N HIS A 23 20.86 -6.99 -9.09
CA HIS A 23 21.10 -6.75 -10.57
C HIS A 23 20.09 -7.22 -11.69
N VAL A 24 20.21 -6.73 -12.95
CA VAL A 24 19.08 -6.30 -13.86
C VAL A 24 19.02 -6.88 -15.31
N ARG A 25 17.81 -7.16 -15.88
CA ARG A 25 17.38 -6.92 -17.31
C ARG A 25 15.93 -7.40 -17.64
N GLU A 26 15.06 -6.52 -18.18
CA GLU A 26 14.06 -6.69 -19.29
C GLU A 26 12.92 -5.64 -19.22
N MET A 27 12.22 -5.36 -20.35
CA MET A 27 11.44 -4.11 -20.53
C MET A 27 10.39 -4.18 -21.66
N GLU A 28 9.13 -4.57 -21.36
CA GLU A 28 7.96 -4.39 -22.26
C GLU A 28 6.61 -4.66 -21.56
N ILE A 29 5.47 -4.22 -22.14
CA ILE A 29 4.16 -4.00 -21.45
C ILE A 29 4.27 -2.84 -20.44
N HIS A 30 3.15 -2.30 -19.88
CA HIS A 30 2.99 -1.96 -18.43
C HIS A 30 2.39 -0.59 -17.93
N CYS A 31 1.94 0.40 -18.72
CA CYS A 31 1.60 1.77 -18.19
C CYS A 31 0.40 2.04 -17.23
N ASP A 32 -0.10 1.07 -16.45
CA ASP A 32 -1.42 1.19 -15.82
C ASP A 32 -1.51 2.12 -14.57
N GLU A 33 -0.57 2.17 -13.63
CA GLU A 33 -0.75 3.07 -12.46
C GLU A 33 -0.56 4.55 -12.82
N TRP A 34 0.29 4.85 -13.81
CA TRP A 34 0.55 6.22 -14.26
C TRP A 34 -0.45 6.72 -15.32
N PHE A 35 -0.94 5.88 -16.24
CA PHE A 35 -1.75 6.32 -17.39
C PHE A 35 -2.97 5.43 -17.66
N ASP A 36 -3.97 5.99 -18.32
CA ASP A 36 -5.24 5.32 -18.65
C ASP A 36 -5.16 4.40 -19.88
N SER A 37 -3.94 4.06 -20.32
CA SER A 37 -3.62 3.29 -21.54
C SER A 37 -2.26 2.63 -21.45
N GLN A 38 -2.07 1.51 -22.17
CA GLN A 38 -0.82 0.73 -22.18
C GLN A 38 0.41 1.50 -22.70
N SER A 39 0.22 2.62 -23.41
CA SER A 39 1.27 3.58 -23.76
C SER A 39 1.25 4.79 -22.83
N PRO A 40 2.42 5.36 -22.46
CA PRO A 40 2.48 6.59 -21.66
C PRO A 40 2.04 7.78 -22.52
N ASP A 41 0.81 8.22 -22.30
CA ASP A 41 0.08 9.14 -23.19
C ASP A 41 -0.57 10.26 -22.37
N MET A 42 -0.10 11.49 -22.60
CA MET A 42 -0.54 12.69 -21.88
C MET A 42 -1.99 13.13 -22.14
N LYS A 43 -2.81 12.36 -22.87
CA LYS A 43 -4.28 12.54 -22.87
C LYS A 43 -4.88 12.21 -21.50
N ARG A 44 -4.33 11.23 -20.77
CA ARG A 44 -4.93 10.68 -19.54
C ARG A 44 -3.91 10.09 -18.54
N PRO A 45 -3.12 10.91 -17.83
CA PRO A 45 -2.49 10.49 -16.57
C PRO A 45 -3.57 10.15 -15.53
N ARG A 46 -3.24 9.26 -14.59
CA ARG A 46 -4.12 8.81 -13.48
C ARG A 46 -3.68 9.30 -12.10
N PHE A 47 -2.70 10.21 -12.02
CA PHE A 47 -2.08 10.69 -10.80
C PHE A 47 -2.06 12.23 -10.75
N ASP A 48 -2.16 12.81 -9.56
CA ASP A 48 -1.99 14.25 -9.34
C ASP A 48 -0.56 14.56 -8.85
N LEU A 49 -0.11 13.82 -7.82
CA LEU A 49 1.16 14.01 -7.12
C LEU A 49 2.35 13.63 -8.00
N PHE A 50 3.24 14.57 -8.32
CA PHE A 50 4.39 14.29 -9.19
C PHE A 50 5.61 13.83 -8.36
N PRO A 51 6.22 12.67 -8.67
CA PRO A 51 7.39 12.18 -7.96
C PRO A 51 8.62 13.05 -8.20
N ASP A 52 9.42 13.30 -7.15
CA ASP A 52 10.80 13.73 -7.37
C ASP A 52 11.63 12.52 -7.75
N VAL A 53 12.17 12.56 -8.97
CA VAL A 53 12.99 11.48 -9.51
C VAL A 53 14.49 11.84 -9.55
N SER A 54 14.89 12.95 -8.90
CA SER A 54 16.27 13.47 -8.89
C SER A 54 17.33 12.51 -8.31
N LEU A 55 16.92 11.62 -7.39
CA LEU A 55 17.80 10.66 -6.70
C LEU A 55 17.90 9.28 -7.40
N TYR A 56 17.18 9.06 -8.49
CA TYR A 56 17.21 7.80 -9.24
C TYR A 56 18.35 7.80 -10.28
N SER A 57 18.93 6.63 -10.56
CA SER A 57 19.94 6.52 -11.61
C SER A 57 19.30 6.53 -13.01
N PRO A 58 20.03 6.89 -14.07
CA PRO A 58 19.52 6.88 -15.45
C PRO A 58 18.99 5.52 -15.95
N SER A 59 19.28 4.39 -15.29
CA SER A 59 18.71 3.08 -15.64
C SER A 59 17.36 2.81 -14.96
N GLU A 60 17.01 3.56 -13.92
CA GLU A 60 15.69 3.56 -13.28
C GLU A 60 14.76 4.59 -13.94
N LEU A 61 15.32 5.57 -14.64
CA LEU A 61 14.62 6.76 -15.16
C LEU A 61 14.07 6.61 -16.57
N TYR A 62 12.85 7.09 -16.75
CA TYR A 62 11.98 6.65 -17.82
C TYR A 62 11.20 7.81 -18.47
N PRO A 63 11.44 8.16 -19.76
CA PRO A 63 10.91 9.38 -20.36
C PRO A 63 9.41 9.31 -20.63
N VAL A 64 8.66 10.34 -20.24
CA VAL A 64 7.22 10.49 -20.52
C VAL A 64 7.03 11.25 -21.85
N PRO A 65 6.55 10.61 -22.95
CA PRO A 65 6.51 11.24 -24.26
C PRO A 65 5.60 12.48 -24.31
N GLY A 66 6.17 13.61 -24.73
CA GLY A 66 5.44 14.88 -24.84
C GLY A 66 5.13 15.54 -23.49
N LEU A 67 5.85 15.19 -22.43
CA LEU A 67 5.82 15.87 -21.14
C LEU A 67 7.19 16.51 -20.85
N THR A 68 7.20 17.81 -20.59
CA THR A 68 8.42 18.58 -20.31
C THR A 68 8.23 19.58 -19.18
N THR A 69 9.32 19.95 -18.51
CA THR A 69 9.37 21.08 -17.56
C THR A 69 9.07 22.42 -18.23
N ASN A 70 8.87 23.48 -17.42
CA ASN A 70 8.83 24.87 -17.89
C ASN A 70 10.10 25.34 -18.61
N THR A 71 11.24 24.67 -18.40
CA THR A 71 12.51 24.88 -19.11
C THR A 71 12.65 24.04 -20.39
N ASN A 72 11.58 23.37 -20.83
CA ASN A 72 11.53 22.44 -21.97
C ASN A 72 12.44 21.20 -21.82
N GLN A 73 12.77 20.79 -20.60
CA GLN A 73 13.52 19.56 -20.35
C GLN A 73 12.57 18.36 -20.33
N GLN A 74 12.98 17.23 -20.91
CA GLN A 74 12.22 15.98 -20.89
C GLN A 74 11.94 15.53 -19.44
N THR A 75 10.69 15.19 -19.15
CA THR A 75 10.28 14.69 -17.83
C THR A 75 10.37 13.16 -17.75
N PHE A 76 10.72 12.62 -16.59
CA PHE A 76 10.91 11.20 -16.36
C PHE A 76 10.05 10.68 -15.20
N LEU A 77 9.77 9.38 -15.20
CA LEU A 77 9.20 8.59 -14.08
C LEU A 77 10.16 7.42 -13.76
N PHE A 78 9.73 6.49 -12.91
CA PHE A 78 10.50 5.33 -12.42
C PHE A 78 9.66 4.03 -12.50
N SER A 79 10.27 2.86 -12.23
CA SER A 79 9.66 1.53 -12.49
C SER A 79 10.16 0.39 -11.61
N SER A 80 9.24 -0.36 -11.01
CA SER A 80 9.48 -1.48 -10.08
C SER A 80 9.79 -2.80 -10.81
N ARG A 81 9.72 -2.80 -12.14
CA ARG A 81 10.38 -3.82 -12.97
C ARG A 81 11.89 -3.67 -13.02
N ASN A 82 12.42 -2.48 -12.72
CA ASN A 82 13.84 -2.37 -12.40
C ASN A 82 14.00 -2.72 -10.91
N PRO A 83 14.68 -3.83 -10.54
CA PRO A 83 14.89 -4.18 -9.14
C PRO A 83 15.68 -3.09 -8.37
N SER A 84 16.47 -2.26 -9.07
CA SER A 84 17.17 -1.11 -8.47
C SER A 84 16.19 -0.06 -7.91
N THR A 85 15.04 0.12 -8.56
CA THR A 85 13.96 1.01 -8.10
C THR A 85 13.33 0.49 -6.81
N VAL A 86 12.92 -0.78 -6.80
CA VAL A 86 12.30 -1.41 -5.61
C VAL A 86 13.30 -1.41 -4.47
N GLN A 87 14.56 -1.76 -4.75
CA GLN A 87 15.64 -1.64 -3.78
C GLN A 87 15.82 -0.21 -3.27
N ARG A 88 15.73 0.83 -4.11
CA ARG A 88 15.78 2.23 -3.66
C ARG A 88 14.64 2.57 -2.72
N HIS A 89 13.42 2.11 -3.02
CA HIS A 89 12.27 2.30 -2.13
C HIS A 89 12.49 1.64 -0.77
N PHE A 90 13.01 0.42 -0.76
CA PHE A 90 13.38 -0.32 0.45
C PHE A 90 14.62 0.25 1.15
N HIS A 91 15.50 0.95 0.43
CA HIS A 91 16.66 1.66 0.99
C HIS A 91 16.22 2.92 1.72
N TRP A 92 15.30 3.68 1.12
CA TRP A 92 14.64 4.79 1.81
C TRP A 92 13.83 4.30 3.01
N MET A 93 13.15 3.15 2.93
CA MET A 93 12.57 2.54 4.13
C MET A 93 13.65 2.32 5.20
N ALA A 94 14.84 1.86 4.80
CA ALA A 94 15.96 1.65 5.71
C ALA A 94 16.57 2.91 6.32
N GLU A 95 16.76 3.96 5.54
CA GLU A 95 17.23 5.27 6.01
C GLU A 95 16.21 5.96 6.91
N HIS A 96 14.92 5.71 6.68
CA HIS A 96 13.81 6.37 7.36
C HIS A 96 13.12 5.51 8.45
N GLY A 97 13.75 4.41 8.86
CA GLY A 97 13.33 3.60 10.02
C GLY A 97 12.19 2.61 9.78
N VAL A 98 11.68 2.54 8.55
CA VAL A 98 10.55 1.69 8.15
C VAL A 98 10.96 0.21 8.01
N ASP A 99 10.12 -0.75 8.42
CA ASP A 99 10.38 -2.21 8.38
C ASP A 99 10.49 -2.74 6.98
N GLY A 100 9.83 -2.15 6.00
CA GLY A 100 9.36 -2.94 4.86
C GLY A 100 7.88 -2.73 4.64
N ALA A 101 7.25 -3.59 3.83
CA ALA A 101 5.90 -3.34 3.34
C ALA A 101 5.04 -4.57 3.01
N PHE A 102 3.73 -4.35 3.01
CA PHE A 102 2.76 -5.23 2.36
C PHE A 102 2.78 -4.99 0.84
N PHE A 103 2.89 -6.07 0.06
CA PHE A 103 2.77 -6.05 -1.39
C PHE A 103 1.36 -6.47 -1.81
N ARG A 104 0.59 -5.53 -2.39
CA ARG A 104 -0.83 -5.71 -2.72
C ARG A 104 -1.06 -6.47 -4.03
N ARG A 105 -1.78 -7.59 -3.95
CA ARG A 105 -2.22 -8.44 -5.06
C ARG A 105 -3.74 -8.37 -5.20
N GLY A 106 -4.23 -7.86 -6.33
CA GLY A 106 -5.66 -7.74 -6.60
C GLY A 106 -6.26 -9.03 -7.16
N ALA A 107 -7.25 -9.60 -6.48
CA ALA A 107 -7.80 -10.93 -6.76
C ALA A 107 -8.34 -11.09 -8.20
N GLY A 108 -8.96 -10.05 -8.76
CA GLY A 108 -9.58 -10.07 -10.08
C GLY A 108 -8.64 -10.47 -11.24
N TYR A 109 -7.33 -10.23 -11.13
CA TYR A 109 -6.33 -10.65 -12.13
C TYR A 109 -5.54 -11.90 -11.73
N LEU A 110 -5.87 -12.56 -10.61
CA LEU A 110 -5.24 -13.82 -10.22
C LEU A 110 -5.89 -15.04 -10.90
N ARG A 111 -7.13 -14.91 -11.40
CA ARG A 111 -7.92 -16.00 -11.98
C ARG A 111 -7.22 -16.70 -13.15
N GLU A 112 -6.59 -15.94 -14.04
CA GLU A 112 -5.90 -16.48 -15.22
C GLU A 112 -4.38 -16.55 -14.98
N SER A 113 -3.79 -17.72 -15.18
CA SER A 113 -2.34 -17.93 -14.97
C SER A 113 -1.46 -17.21 -16.00
N GLN A 114 -2.03 -16.70 -17.08
CA GLN A 114 -1.35 -15.97 -18.16
C GLN A 114 -1.76 -14.49 -18.21
N ASP A 115 -2.49 -13.97 -17.21
CA ASP A 115 -2.77 -12.54 -17.13
C ASP A 115 -1.45 -11.75 -17.00
N PRO A 116 -1.15 -10.79 -17.90
CA PRO A 116 0.06 -9.96 -17.83
C PRO A 116 0.23 -9.21 -16.50
N LYS A 117 -0.87 -8.88 -15.81
CA LYS A 117 -0.85 -8.25 -14.48
C LYS A 117 -0.44 -9.24 -13.39
N ARG A 118 -0.80 -10.52 -13.51
CA ARG A 118 -0.36 -11.59 -12.60
C ARG A 118 1.13 -11.91 -12.82
N ILE A 119 1.55 -12.00 -14.07
CA ILE A 119 2.97 -12.19 -14.43
C ILE A 119 3.81 -11.04 -13.87
N LEU A 120 3.39 -9.79 -14.09
CA LEU A 120 4.05 -8.61 -13.49
C LEU A 120 4.08 -8.67 -11.97
N ASN A 121 2.98 -9.02 -11.32
CA ASN A 121 2.92 -9.12 -9.86
C ASN A 121 3.88 -10.18 -9.33
N ASN A 122 4.11 -11.26 -10.07
CA ASN A 122 5.04 -12.32 -9.69
C ASN A 122 6.51 -11.92 -9.92
N GLU A 123 6.80 -11.08 -10.92
CA GLU A 123 8.13 -10.51 -11.15
C GLU A 123 8.47 -9.45 -10.08
N VAL A 124 7.58 -8.47 -9.90
CA VAL A 124 7.77 -7.40 -8.91
C VAL A 124 7.89 -7.98 -7.50
N MET A 125 7.11 -9.02 -7.15
CA MET A 125 7.24 -9.70 -5.86
C MET A 125 8.62 -10.37 -5.65
N ASP A 126 9.32 -10.80 -6.71
CA ASP A 126 10.70 -11.28 -6.56
C ASP A 126 11.63 -10.11 -6.21
N HIS A 127 11.49 -8.98 -6.91
CA HIS A 127 12.22 -7.75 -6.59
C HIS A 127 11.92 -7.25 -5.17
N VAL A 128 10.69 -7.44 -4.66
CA VAL A 128 10.30 -7.12 -3.27
C VAL A 128 11.04 -7.98 -2.28
N ARG A 129 10.98 -9.31 -2.44
CA ARG A 129 11.68 -10.25 -1.57
C ARG A 129 13.18 -9.94 -1.55
N GLU A 130 13.77 -9.68 -2.71
CA GLU A 130 15.20 -9.37 -2.85
C GLU A 130 15.56 -7.99 -2.29
N ALA A 131 14.71 -6.97 -2.46
CA ALA A 131 14.89 -5.64 -1.87
C ALA A 131 14.73 -5.66 -0.34
N ALA A 132 13.77 -6.44 0.15
CA ALA A 132 13.51 -6.68 1.56
C ALA A 132 14.71 -7.38 2.21
N GLU A 133 15.14 -8.52 1.68
CA GLU A 133 16.40 -9.18 2.04
C GLU A 133 17.59 -8.22 1.90
N LYS A 134 17.60 -7.35 0.87
CA LYS A 134 18.75 -6.47 0.59
C LYS A 134 18.93 -5.32 1.58
N GLU A 135 17.85 -4.74 2.07
CA GLU A 135 17.90 -3.62 3.03
C GLU A 135 17.52 -4.10 4.46
N GLY A 136 17.44 -5.44 4.61
CA GLY A 136 16.87 -6.23 5.70
C GLY A 136 15.58 -5.70 6.27
N ARG A 137 14.74 -5.24 5.36
CA ARG A 137 13.36 -4.93 5.62
C ARG A 137 12.56 -6.24 5.56
N VAL A 138 11.40 -6.31 6.19
CA VAL A 138 10.41 -7.38 6.02
C VAL A 138 9.51 -7.15 4.81
N PHE A 139 8.72 -8.14 4.43
CA PHE A 139 7.60 -7.94 3.51
C PHE A 139 6.47 -8.94 3.80
N ALA A 140 5.25 -8.58 3.43
CA ALA A 140 4.06 -9.43 3.53
C ALA A 140 3.27 -9.41 2.24
N ILE A 141 2.39 -10.41 2.03
CA ILE A 141 1.38 -10.35 0.98
C ILE A 141 0.11 -9.73 1.52
N GLU A 142 -0.43 -8.78 0.78
CA GLU A 142 -1.82 -8.34 0.91
C GLU A 142 -2.65 -8.85 -0.28
N TYR A 143 -3.83 -9.39 0.01
CA TYR A 143 -4.85 -9.69 -1.00
C TYR A 143 -5.98 -8.66 -0.97
N ASP A 144 -6.14 -7.94 -2.08
CA ASP A 144 -7.22 -6.98 -2.31
C ASP A 144 -8.35 -7.65 -3.11
N VAL A 145 -9.56 -7.69 -2.55
CA VAL A 145 -10.74 -8.33 -3.16
C VAL A 145 -11.83 -7.35 -3.61
N TYR A 146 -11.53 -6.05 -3.75
CA TYR A 146 -12.54 -5.00 -4.02
C TYR A 146 -13.38 -5.19 -5.30
N ASP A 147 -12.78 -5.78 -6.34
CA ASP A 147 -13.41 -6.01 -7.66
C ASP A 147 -13.15 -7.43 -8.16
N ASP A 148 -13.47 -8.43 -7.34
CA ASP A 148 -13.62 -9.80 -7.84
C ASP A 148 -15.09 -10.11 -8.13
N SER A 149 -15.50 -9.84 -9.37
CA SER A 149 -16.83 -10.13 -9.98
C SER A 149 -17.21 -11.63 -10.05
N ALA A 150 -16.62 -12.46 -9.19
CA ALA A 150 -16.85 -13.88 -9.06
C ALA A 150 -18.00 -14.18 -8.08
N SER A 151 -18.46 -15.43 -8.04
CA SER A 151 -19.26 -15.92 -6.91
C SER A 151 -18.35 -16.30 -5.74
N ASP A 152 -18.88 -16.24 -4.51
CA ASP A 152 -18.20 -16.53 -3.24
C ASP A 152 -17.22 -17.72 -3.30
N VAL A 153 -17.63 -18.82 -3.93
CA VAL A 153 -16.85 -20.06 -4.05
C VAL A 153 -15.57 -19.86 -4.86
N ALA A 154 -15.63 -19.10 -5.96
CA ALA A 154 -14.49 -18.92 -6.86
C ALA A 154 -13.43 -17.97 -6.28
N LEU A 155 -13.80 -16.97 -5.47
CA LEU A 155 -12.83 -16.09 -4.81
C LEU A 155 -11.90 -16.88 -3.87
N ALA A 156 -12.48 -17.74 -3.01
CA ALA A 156 -11.70 -18.54 -2.07
C ALA A 156 -10.76 -19.53 -2.79
N ASP A 157 -11.21 -20.16 -3.87
CA ASP A 157 -10.39 -21.07 -4.70
C ASP A 157 -9.25 -20.34 -5.42
N VAL A 158 -9.48 -19.10 -5.91
CA VAL A 158 -8.47 -18.27 -6.57
C VAL A 158 -7.38 -17.85 -5.58
N LEU A 159 -7.78 -17.43 -4.37
CA LEU A 159 -6.85 -17.10 -3.29
C LEU A 159 -6.05 -18.32 -2.82
N GLU A 160 -6.68 -19.50 -2.66
CA GLU A 160 -5.98 -20.73 -2.29
C GLU A 160 -4.96 -21.17 -3.36
N GLN A 161 -5.29 -21.01 -4.65
CA GLN A 161 -4.38 -21.35 -5.75
C GLN A 161 -3.20 -20.40 -5.85
N ASP A 162 -3.42 -19.08 -5.72
CA ASP A 162 -2.32 -18.12 -5.76
C ASP A 162 -1.42 -18.23 -4.53
N TRP A 163 -2.00 -18.38 -3.33
CA TRP A 163 -1.22 -18.55 -2.10
C TRP A 163 -0.37 -19.83 -2.13
N LYS A 164 -0.90 -20.96 -2.63
CA LYS A 164 -0.09 -22.18 -2.84
C LYS A 164 1.06 -21.94 -3.82
N ASN A 165 0.84 -21.23 -4.92
CA ASN A 165 1.90 -20.86 -5.85
C ASN A 165 2.97 -19.99 -5.16
N LEU A 166 2.58 -19.02 -4.32
CA LEU A 166 3.52 -18.20 -3.56
C LEU A 166 4.31 -19.00 -2.53
N VAL A 167 3.66 -19.89 -1.78
CA VAL A 167 4.30 -20.69 -0.73
C VAL A 167 5.20 -21.79 -1.29
N TYR A 168 4.73 -22.58 -2.27
CA TYR A 168 5.39 -23.82 -2.68
C TYR A 168 6.23 -23.69 -3.96
N GLU A 169 5.82 -22.88 -4.95
CA GLU A 169 6.56 -22.71 -6.21
C GLU A 169 7.54 -21.53 -6.14
N LYS A 170 7.08 -20.37 -5.62
CA LYS A 170 7.92 -19.18 -5.38
C LYS A 170 8.74 -19.26 -4.08
N GLY A 171 8.36 -20.12 -3.14
CA GLY A 171 9.06 -20.28 -1.87
C GLY A 171 9.03 -19.04 -0.98
N VAL A 172 7.98 -18.20 -1.05
CA VAL A 172 7.95 -16.85 -0.43
C VAL A 172 8.21 -16.87 1.08
N LEU A 173 7.77 -17.93 1.77
CA LEU A 173 7.93 -18.13 3.23
C LEU A 173 9.33 -18.63 3.64
N ASN A 174 10.19 -18.98 2.68
CA ASN A 174 11.58 -19.36 2.92
C ASN A 174 12.47 -18.14 3.20
N SER A 175 12.02 -16.95 2.83
CA SER A 175 12.70 -15.71 3.18
C SER A 175 12.59 -15.45 4.69
N LEU A 176 13.72 -15.18 5.34
CA LEU A 176 13.73 -14.73 6.74
C LEU A 176 13.10 -13.33 6.89
N ASN A 177 13.02 -12.60 5.78
CA ASN A 177 12.40 -11.29 5.66
C ASN A 177 10.90 -11.38 5.35
N TYR A 178 10.29 -12.57 5.25
CA TYR A 178 8.83 -12.64 5.26
C TYR A 178 8.31 -12.27 6.66
N LEU A 179 7.43 -11.27 6.76
CA LEU A 179 6.90 -10.72 8.00
C LEU A 179 6.21 -11.82 8.83
N ARG A 180 6.58 -11.90 10.11
CA ARG A 180 6.02 -12.87 11.05
C ARG A 180 5.65 -12.21 12.37
N GLU A 181 4.44 -12.47 12.84
CA GLU A 181 3.95 -12.07 14.16
C GLU A 181 3.55 -13.34 14.93
N ASN A 182 3.93 -13.41 16.21
CA ASN A 182 3.89 -14.62 17.04
C ASN A 182 4.46 -15.87 16.34
N GLY A 183 5.47 -15.68 15.48
CA GLY A 183 6.14 -16.71 14.68
C GLY A 183 5.41 -17.16 13.39
N LYS A 184 4.11 -16.87 13.26
CA LYS A 184 3.31 -17.19 12.08
C LYS A 184 3.58 -16.19 10.94
N PRO A 185 3.56 -16.59 9.66
CA PRO A 185 3.54 -15.64 8.53
C PRO A 185 2.34 -14.69 8.60
N VAL A 186 2.55 -13.40 8.37
CA VAL A 186 1.48 -12.41 8.26
C VAL A 186 0.88 -12.39 6.85
N ILE A 187 -0.45 -12.26 6.76
CA ILE A 187 -1.18 -12.05 5.51
C ILE A 187 -2.22 -10.95 5.76
N SER A 188 -2.26 -9.90 4.93
CA SER A 188 -3.33 -8.90 4.96
C SER A 188 -4.45 -9.27 3.98
N LEU A 189 -5.69 -9.06 4.38
CA LEU A 189 -6.89 -9.25 3.57
C LEU A 189 -7.69 -7.93 3.54
N SER A 190 -7.79 -7.33 2.35
CA SER A 190 -8.40 -6.03 2.13
C SER A 190 -9.73 -6.12 1.41
N ASN A 191 -10.65 -5.22 1.75
CA ASN A 191 -11.97 -5.07 1.11
C ASN A 191 -13.02 -6.15 1.43
N LEU A 192 -12.75 -7.02 2.43
CA LEU A 192 -13.72 -7.97 2.99
C LEU A 192 -14.74 -7.27 3.91
N GLY A 193 -16.04 -7.42 3.63
CA GLY A 193 -17.14 -6.80 4.39
C GLY A 193 -17.35 -5.30 4.15
N TRP A 194 -16.84 -4.76 3.03
CA TRP A 194 -17.12 -3.40 2.57
C TRP A 194 -18.52 -3.29 1.93
N ARG A 195 -19.17 -2.13 2.06
CA ARG A 195 -20.55 -1.93 1.57
C ARG A 195 -20.64 -2.14 0.06
N SER A 196 -21.62 -2.94 -0.35
CA SER A 196 -21.88 -3.31 -1.76
C SER A 196 -20.86 -4.25 -2.41
N ALA A 197 -19.83 -4.70 -1.69
CA ALA A 197 -18.87 -5.69 -2.21
C ALA A 197 -19.45 -7.11 -2.35
N GLY A 198 -20.67 -7.35 -1.87
CA GLY A 198 -21.38 -8.63 -1.99
C GLY A 198 -20.89 -9.75 -1.06
N HIS A 199 -19.72 -9.59 -0.44
CA HIS A 199 -19.14 -10.52 0.52
C HIS A 199 -20.12 -10.91 1.64
N THR A 200 -20.15 -12.20 1.99
CA THR A 200 -20.94 -12.72 3.11
C THR A 200 -20.07 -13.00 4.35
N PRO A 201 -20.61 -12.96 5.59
CA PRO A 201 -19.89 -13.39 6.78
C PRO A 201 -19.29 -14.80 6.63
N THR A 202 -20.06 -15.74 6.09
CA THR A 202 -19.64 -17.10 5.78
C THR A 202 -18.44 -17.17 4.82
N LEU A 203 -18.40 -16.31 3.79
CA LEU A 203 -17.27 -16.21 2.87
C LEU A 203 -16.02 -15.67 3.56
N VAL A 204 -16.14 -14.65 4.41
CA VAL A 204 -14.98 -14.13 5.16
C VAL A 204 -14.43 -15.19 6.11
N ARG A 205 -15.30 -15.91 6.85
CA ARG A 205 -14.89 -17.06 7.68
C ARG A 205 -14.19 -18.15 6.85
N SER A 206 -14.68 -18.47 5.65
CA SER A 206 -14.10 -19.52 4.81
C SER A 206 -12.75 -19.13 4.20
N ILE A 207 -12.56 -17.87 3.80
CA ILE A 207 -11.28 -17.33 3.32
C ILE A 207 -10.24 -17.36 4.45
N VAL A 208 -10.58 -16.88 5.65
CA VAL A 208 -9.66 -16.90 6.80
C VAL A 208 -9.28 -18.34 7.19
N ALA A 209 -10.28 -19.24 7.29
CA ALA A 209 -10.03 -20.66 7.56
C ALA A 209 -9.20 -21.36 6.47
N MET A 210 -9.32 -20.92 5.20
CA MET A 210 -8.48 -21.40 4.10
C MET A 210 -7.02 -20.99 4.31
N PHE A 211 -6.72 -19.72 4.58
CA PHE A 211 -5.36 -19.26 4.82
C PHE A 211 -4.73 -19.92 6.06
N GLN A 212 -5.49 -20.07 7.15
CA GLN A 212 -5.05 -20.79 8.35
C GLN A 212 -4.74 -22.27 8.07
N ARG A 213 -5.53 -22.95 7.22
CA ARG A 213 -5.32 -24.35 6.83
C ARG A 213 -4.14 -24.56 5.87
N THR A 214 -3.91 -23.62 4.95
CA THR A 214 -2.97 -23.81 3.82
C THR A 214 -1.56 -23.31 4.09
N THR A 215 -1.41 -22.41 5.07
CA THR A 215 -0.12 -21.85 5.49
C THR A 215 0.61 -22.82 6.44
N PRO A 216 1.87 -23.23 6.13
CA PRO A 216 2.66 -24.07 7.02
C PRO A 216 2.88 -23.41 8.40
N GLY A 217 2.32 -24.00 9.46
CA GLY A 217 2.33 -23.47 10.82
C GLY A 217 1.15 -22.56 11.19
N GLY A 218 0.15 -22.42 10.31
CA GLY A 218 -0.91 -21.43 10.45
C GLY A 218 -0.45 -20.03 10.01
N ALA A 219 -1.36 -19.06 10.06
CA ALA A 219 -1.12 -17.68 9.62
C ALA A 219 -1.55 -16.67 10.69
N TYR A 220 -0.96 -15.48 10.65
CA TYR A 220 -1.43 -14.30 11.38
C TYR A 220 -2.18 -13.43 10.37
N ILE A 221 -3.50 -13.33 10.52
CA ILE A 221 -4.36 -12.70 9.52
C ILE A 221 -4.72 -11.28 9.97
N MET A 222 -4.25 -10.30 9.21
CA MET A 222 -4.66 -8.90 9.34
C MET A 222 -5.83 -8.60 8.39
N GLY A 223 -6.83 -7.87 8.87
CA GLY A 223 -7.92 -7.35 8.05
C GLY A 223 -7.78 -5.86 7.82
N TYR A 224 -7.70 -5.41 6.57
CA TYR A 224 -7.83 -3.99 6.24
C TYR A 224 -9.31 -3.64 6.05
N LEU A 225 -9.89 -3.02 7.09
CA LEU A 225 -11.33 -2.96 7.32
C LEU A 225 -11.94 -1.63 6.86
N PRO A 226 -13.27 -1.57 6.66
CA PRO A 226 -13.96 -0.31 6.50
C PRO A 226 -13.67 0.66 7.65
N THR A 227 -13.66 1.95 7.34
CA THR A 227 -13.56 3.06 8.30
C THR A 227 -14.58 2.91 9.44
N PHE A 228 -15.82 2.54 9.12
CA PHE A 228 -16.93 2.43 10.07
C PHE A 228 -17.22 0.98 10.50
N TRP A 229 -16.23 0.07 10.41
CA TRP A 229 -16.38 -1.36 10.78
C TRP A 229 -17.14 -1.60 12.10
N ARG A 230 -16.85 -0.83 13.15
CA ARG A 230 -17.47 -0.98 14.49
C ARG A 230 -18.93 -0.54 14.56
N THR A 231 -19.38 0.35 13.67
CA THR A 231 -20.76 0.89 13.68
C THR A 231 -21.60 0.41 12.50
N LEU A 232 -20.98 -0.20 11.49
CA LEU A 232 -21.63 -0.72 10.26
C LEU A 232 -22.32 0.38 9.41
N GLU A 233 -21.83 1.61 9.58
CA GLU A 233 -22.25 2.82 8.86
C GLU A 233 -21.44 3.00 7.56
N ASP A 234 -21.78 4.02 6.78
CA ASP A 234 -21.04 4.56 5.62
C ASP A 234 -20.35 3.53 4.68
N ASP A 235 -19.07 3.19 4.90
CA ASP A 235 -18.29 2.28 4.03
C ASP A 235 -18.36 0.79 4.43
N ALA A 236 -18.87 0.46 5.62
CA ALA A 236 -19.03 -0.91 6.09
C ALA A 236 -20.33 -1.56 5.58
N ASP A 237 -20.34 -2.88 5.38
CA ASP A 237 -21.60 -3.60 5.12
C ASP A 237 -22.51 -3.58 6.38
N PRO A 238 -23.83 -3.37 6.25
CA PRO A 238 -24.74 -3.23 7.40
C PRO A 238 -25.08 -4.54 8.13
N ASN A 239 -24.58 -5.71 7.71
CA ASN A 239 -24.85 -6.97 8.38
C ASN A 239 -24.14 -7.06 9.75
N SER A 240 -24.92 -7.19 10.83
CA SER A 240 -24.44 -7.21 12.21
C SER A 240 -23.42 -8.32 12.52
N GLU A 241 -23.40 -9.41 11.77
CA GLU A 241 -22.42 -10.49 11.98
C GLU A 241 -20.98 -10.08 11.62
N PHE A 242 -20.76 -9.00 10.85
CA PHE A 242 -19.40 -8.62 10.45
C PHE A 242 -18.51 -8.20 11.62
N VAL A 243 -19.05 -7.55 12.66
CA VAL A 243 -18.27 -7.24 13.88
C VAL A 243 -17.80 -8.53 14.57
N ASP A 244 -18.68 -9.53 14.64
CA ASP A 244 -18.35 -10.86 15.19
C ASP A 244 -17.29 -11.56 14.32
N VAL A 245 -17.41 -11.50 12.99
CA VAL A 245 -16.41 -12.08 12.07
C VAL A 245 -15.05 -11.40 12.22
N TRP A 246 -14.99 -10.07 12.13
CA TRP A 246 -13.74 -9.33 12.21
C TRP A 246 -13.02 -9.56 13.54
N LEU A 247 -13.76 -9.60 14.67
CA LEU A 247 -13.14 -9.81 15.98
C LEU A 247 -12.90 -11.28 16.35
N ASN A 248 -13.60 -12.25 15.76
CA ASN A 248 -13.36 -13.68 16.05
C ASN A 248 -12.38 -14.36 15.07
N GLU A 249 -12.35 -13.99 13.79
CA GLU A 249 -11.52 -14.70 12.79
C GLU A 249 -10.11 -14.10 12.61
N PHE A 250 -9.94 -12.78 12.70
CA PHE A 250 -8.67 -12.10 12.39
C PHE A 250 -7.75 -12.00 13.63
N ASP A 251 -6.44 -12.11 13.45
CA ASP A 251 -5.46 -11.87 14.52
C ASP A 251 -5.25 -10.36 14.74
N ALA A 252 -5.34 -9.54 13.68
CA ALA A 252 -5.27 -8.07 13.75
C ALA A 252 -6.32 -7.38 12.87
N ILE A 253 -6.70 -6.16 13.23
CA ILE A 253 -7.53 -5.29 12.39
C ILE A 253 -6.87 -3.92 12.16
N CYS A 254 -7.02 -3.43 10.93
CA CYS A 254 -6.49 -2.16 10.46
C CYS A 254 -7.60 -1.38 9.73
N PRO A 255 -8.34 -0.49 10.42
CA PRO A 255 -9.40 0.28 9.77
C PRO A 255 -8.84 1.28 8.75
N HIS A 256 -9.57 1.48 7.67
CA HIS A 256 -9.33 2.55 6.72
C HIS A 256 -9.35 3.93 7.41
N ILE A 257 -8.51 4.83 6.90
CA ILE A 257 -8.32 6.20 7.40
C ILE A 257 -9.58 7.05 7.26
N SER A 258 -9.79 8.00 8.18
CA SER A 258 -10.96 8.87 8.20
C SER A 258 -10.66 10.32 8.59
N THR A 259 -11.54 11.24 8.21
CA THR A 259 -11.61 12.52 8.93
C THR A 259 -11.85 12.24 10.42
N ASN A 260 -11.16 12.98 11.30
CA ASN A 260 -11.12 12.78 12.75
C ASN A 260 -10.58 11.41 13.24
N ASN A 261 -9.74 10.74 12.45
CA ASN A 261 -9.11 9.44 12.73
C ASN A 261 -8.77 9.18 14.22
N GLY A 262 -8.04 10.08 14.89
CA GLY A 262 -7.62 9.89 16.30
C GLY A 262 -8.74 9.72 17.34
N GLU A 263 -9.95 10.24 17.11
CA GLU A 263 -11.10 9.98 18.00
C GLU A 263 -11.70 8.60 17.74
N ARG A 264 -11.69 8.15 16.48
CA ARG A 264 -12.08 6.81 16.05
C ARG A 264 -11.12 5.75 16.61
N MET A 265 -9.81 5.94 16.45
CA MET A 265 -8.77 5.06 17.02
C MET A 265 -9.02 4.78 18.51
N LYS A 266 -9.34 5.82 19.28
CA LYS A 266 -9.65 5.69 20.69
C LYS A 266 -10.91 4.84 20.92
N ALA A 267 -12.02 5.17 20.26
CA ALA A 267 -13.29 4.47 20.43
C ALA A 267 -13.22 3.00 19.99
N ASP A 268 -12.44 2.70 18.94
CA ASP A 268 -12.17 1.36 18.45
C ASP A 268 -11.37 0.54 19.47
N MET A 269 -10.26 1.08 20.00
CA MET A 269 -9.47 0.40 21.04
C MET A 269 -10.24 0.21 22.35
N GLU A 270 -11.10 1.17 22.74
CA GLU A 270 -12.00 1.01 23.90
C GLU A 270 -13.06 -0.08 23.66
N PHE A 271 -13.57 -0.22 22.43
CA PHE A 271 -14.52 -1.27 22.06
C PHE A 271 -13.86 -2.65 22.01
N ILE A 272 -12.69 -2.80 21.38
CA ILE A 272 -11.95 -4.07 21.30
C ILE A 272 -11.58 -4.55 22.71
N ARG A 273 -11.07 -3.65 23.56
CA ARG A 273 -10.78 -3.97 24.96
C ARG A 273 -12.01 -4.55 25.67
N LYS A 274 -13.17 -3.87 25.53
CA LYS A 274 -14.43 -4.29 26.15
C LYS A 274 -14.97 -5.60 25.56
N TRP A 275 -14.80 -5.82 24.26
CA TRP A 275 -15.21 -7.06 23.57
C TRP A 275 -14.44 -8.28 24.09
N LEU A 276 -13.17 -8.08 24.43
CA LEU A 276 -12.27 -9.14 24.92
C LEU A 276 -12.23 -9.24 26.46
N GLU A 277 -13.06 -8.48 27.20
CA GLU A 277 -13.14 -8.56 28.67
C GLU A 277 -13.58 -9.97 29.14
N GLY A 278 -12.62 -10.73 29.70
CA GLY A 278 -12.83 -12.11 30.14
C GLY A 278 -12.59 -13.17 29.08
N GLY A 279 -12.22 -12.79 27.85
CA GLY A 279 -11.80 -13.71 26.80
C GLY A 279 -10.35 -14.20 26.94
N GLN A 280 -10.00 -15.24 26.18
CA GLN A 280 -8.61 -15.67 25.97
C GLN A 280 -8.03 -15.22 24.62
N LYS A 281 -8.85 -14.66 23.73
CA LYS A 281 -8.40 -14.14 22.43
C LYS A 281 -7.87 -12.71 22.59
N THR A 282 -6.81 -12.40 21.86
CA THR A 282 -6.37 -11.02 21.55
C THR A 282 -6.75 -10.67 20.10
N VAL A 283 -6.97 -9.37 19.85
CA VAL A 283 -7.03 -8.80 18.49
C VAL A 283 -6.19 -7.54 18.54
N ASP A 284 -5.14 -7.47 17.72
CA ASP A 284 -4.27 -6.31 17.67
C ASP A 284 -4.88 -5.20 16.81
N TYR A 285 -4.74 -3.95 17.26
CA TYR A 285 -5.27 -2.77 16.59
C TYR A 285 -4.13 -1.97 15.94
N ILE A 286 -4.14 -1.89 14.63
CA ILE A 286 -3.11 -1.22 13.83
C ILE A 286 -3.77 -0.04 13.11
N PRO A 287 -3.62 1.21 13.58
CA PRO A 287 -4.26 2.35 12.93
C PRO A 287 -3.57 2.74 11.62
N SER A 288 -4.38 3.06 10.60
CA SER A 288 -3.92 3.69 9.37
C SER A 288 -3.54 5.16 9.59
N VAL A 289 -2.44 5.61 8.95
CA VAL A 289 -1.97 7.01 8.94
C VAL A 289 -1.57 7.45 7.53
N ASN A 290 -1.84 8.71 7.15
CA ASN A 290 -1.57 9.24 5.81
C ASN A 290 -1.02 10.68 5.83
N ALA A 291 -0.19 11.03 4.85
CA ALA A 291 0.21 12.40 4.57
C ALA A 291 -0.91 13.25 3.95
N GLY A 292 -1.74 12.70 3.08
CA GLY A 292 -2.85 13.37 2.38
C GLY A 292 -3.18 12.68 1.04
N GLU A 293 -4.23 13.11 0.34
CA GLU A 293 -4.70 12.52 -0.92
C GLU A 293 -5.07 13.57 -1.96
N SER A 294 -4.84 13.23 -3.23
CA SER A 294 -5.41 13.93 -4.37
C SER A 294 -5.57 12.97 -5.55
N SER A 295 -6.83 12.76 -5.93
CA SER A 295 -7.27 11.77 -6.93
C SER A 295 -7.96 12.39 -8.15
N HIS A 296 -7.80 13.69 -8.36
CA HIS A 296 -8.56 14.46 -9.35
C HIS A 296 -8.35 13.94 -10.79
N ASN A 297 -7.10 13.69 -11.19
CA ASN A 297 -6.79 13.05 -12.47
C ASN A 297 -7.26 11.58 -12.51
N ARG A 298 -7.10 10.83 -11.40
CA ARG A 298 -7.51 9.41 -11.25
C ARG A 298 -9.00 9.21 -11.57
N THR A 299 -9.85 10.04 -10.99
CA THR A 299 -11.32 9.94 -11.12
C THR A 299 -11.90 10.89 -12.16
N ARG A 300 -11.04 11.52 -12.98
CA ARG A 300 -11.41 12.41 -14.10
C ARG A 300 -12.21 13.65 -13.65
N GLY A 301 -11.99 14.08 -12.41
CA GLY A 301 -12.51 15.32 -11.85
C GLY A 301 -13.78 15.22 -11.00
N SER A 302 -14.20 14.03 -10.57
CA SER A 302 -15.23 13.92 -9.50
C SER A 302 -14.69 14.32 -8.14
N ASP A 303 -13.45 13.93 -7.85
CA ASP A 303 -12.77 14.18 -6.57
C ASP A 303 -12.18 15.59 -6.59
N LYS A 304 -12.07 16.23 -5.43
CA LYS A 304 -11.50 17.59 -5.34
C LYS A 304 -9.98 17.53 -5.46
N TRP A 305 -9.42 18.59 -6.03
CA TRP A 305 -7.97 18.82 -6.01
C TRP A 305 -7.50 19.02 -4.57
N ASN A 306 -6.55 18.21 -4.11
CA ASN A 306 -6.04 18.20 -2.73
C ASN A 306 -7.17 18.06 -1.68
N GLU A 307 -8.05 17.05 -1.89
CA GLU A 307 -9.22 16.76 -1.04
C GLU A 307 -8.83 16.54 0.43
N PHE A 308 -7.79 15.73 0.68
CA PHE A 308 -7.19 15.55 2.01
C PHE A 308 -5.80 16.18 2.05
N LYS A 309 -5.74 17.41 2.59
CA LYS A 309 -4.54 18.25 2.62
C LYS A 309 -3.37 17.67 3.41
N ARG A 310 -2.17 17.98 2.95
CA ARG A 310 -0.89 17.68 3.61
C ARG A 310 -0.59 18.63 4.74
N ASP A 311 -0.98 19.90 4.61
CA ASP A 311 -0.90 20.94 5.65
C ASP A 311 0.50 21.07 6.29
N GLY A 312 1.56 21.07 5.47
CA GLY A 312 2.95 21.10 5.95
C GLY A 312 3.36 19.86 6.77
N GLY A 313 2.61 18.76 6.62
CA GLY A 313 2.76 17.51 7.34
C GLY A 313 2.05 17.42 8.69
N ARG A 314 1.29 18.44 9.08
CA ARG A 314 0.50 18.40 10.32
C ARG A 314 -0.63 17.36 10.29
N SER A 315 -1.08 16.93 9.11
CA SER A 315 -2.00 15.80 8.95
C SER A 315 -1.38 14.51 9.49
N LEU A 316 -0.29 14.03 8.87
CA LEU A 316 0.45 12.83 9.29
C LEU A 316 0.88 12.90 10.76
N TRP A 317 1.50 14.01 11.17
CA TRP A 317 1.96 14.21 12.55
C TRP A 317 0.83 14.15 13.59
N LYS A 318 -0.35 14.68 13.27
CA LYS A 318 -1.53 14.61 14.15
C LYS A 318 -2.00 13.16 14.32
N GLU A 319 -2.04 12.37 13.24
CA GLU A 319 -2.50 10.98 13.30
C GLU A 319 -1.55 10.11 14.09
N ILE A 320 -0.26 10.17 13.77
CA ILE A 320 0.78 9.41 14.49
C ILE A 320 0.83 9.83 15.97
N PHE A 321 0.76 11.13 16.27
CA PHE A 321 0.69 11.59 17.66
C PHE A 321 -0.51 11.01 18.43
N ASN A 322 -1.68 10.91 17.80
CA ASN A 322 -2.86 10.30 18.42
C ASN A 322 -2.66 8.79 18.63
N ALA A 323 -2.15 8.08 17.62
CA ALA A 323 -1.84 6.65 17.70
C ALA A 323 -0.84 6.34 18.83
N SER A 324 0.30 7.03 18.85
CA SER A 324 1.31 6.91 19.91
C SER A 324 0.76 7.23 21.30
N ARG A 325 -0.15 8.21 21.43
CA ARG A 325 -0.82 8.53 22.71
C ARG A 325 -1.84 7.51 23.17
N LEU A 326 -2.32 6.63 22.28
CA LEU A 326 -3.17 5.49 22.62
C LEU A 326 -2.35 4.22 22.95
N GLY A 327 -1.04 4.24 22.72
CA GLY A 327 -0.12 3.14 23.05
C GLY A 327 -0.16 1.98 22.06
N VAL A 328 -0.49 2.24 20.78
CA VAL A 328 -0.37 1.22 19.73
C VAL A 328 1.11 0.87 19.52
N ARG A 329 1.38 -0.40 19.18
CA ARG A 329 2.75 -0.91 18.93
C ARG A 329 3.19 -0.78 17.47
N THR A 330 2.21 -0.66 16.58
CA THR A 330 2.35 -0.76 15.12
C THR A 330 1.38 0.24 14.49
N MET A 331 1.74 0.82 13.35
CA MET A 331 0.89 1.73 12.57
C MET A 331 1.02 1.36 11.09
N TYR A 332 -0.03 1.61 10.30
CA TYR A 332 -0.08 1.26 8.90
C TYR A 332 0.03 2.52 8.02
N GLY A 333 1.09 2.62 7.23
CA GLY A 333 1.23 3.74 6.30
C GLY A 333 0.31 3.56 5.09
N VAL A 334 -0.55 4.55 4.83
CA VAL A 334 -1.32 4.65 3.58
C VAL A 334 -0.80 5.87 2.82
N SER A 335 0.23 5.75 1.99
CA SER A 335 0.99 4.53 1.59
C SER A 335 2.41 4.91 1.16
N TRP A 336 3.27 3.94 0.84
CA TRP A 336 4.64 4.27 0.43
C TRP A 336 4.65 4.94 -0.95
N ASP A 337 4.09 4.28 -1.97
CA ASP A 337 4.30 4.60 -3.39
C ASP A 337 3.04 4.99 -4.18
N ASN A 338 1.89 5.19 -3.55
CA ASN A 338 0.64 5.50 -4.26
C ASN A 338 0.52 6.97 -4.71
N TYR A 339 1.30 7.36 -5.72
CA TYR A 339 1.15 8.65 -6.41
C TYR A 339 -0.20 8.79 -7.13
N ARG A 340 -0.84 7.66 -7.49
CA ARG A 340 -2.11 7.60 -8.25
C ARG A 340 -3.31 8.10 -7.44
N SER A 341 -3.44 7.69 -6.18
CA SER A 341 -4.38 8.29 -5.21
C SER A 341 -3.84 9.57 -4.58
N GLY A 342 -2.55 9.88 -4.80
CA GLY A 342 -1.87 11.05 -4.28
C GLY A 342 -1.53 10.94 -2.80
N CYS A 343 -1.32 9.73 -2.28
CA CYS A 343 -0.98 9.42 -0.87
C CYS A 343 0.38 8.71 -0.70
N ALA A 344 1.27 8.80 -1.69
CA ALA A 344 2.66 8.41 -1.51
C ALA A 344 3.34 9.25 -0.40
N LEU A 345 4.13 8.56 0.41
CA LEU A 345 5.16 9.13 1.29
C LEU A 345 6.46 9.35 0.51
N LEU A 346 6.79 8.45 -0.44
CA LEU A 346 7.98 8.54 -1.28
C LEU A 346 8.18 9.92 -1.94
N PRO A 347 9.44 10.29 -2.31
CA PRO A 347 9.78 11.67 -2.64
C PRO A 347 8.93 12.32 -3.74
N VAL A 348 8.53 13.57 -3.50
CA VAL A 348 7.62 14.36 -4.35
C VAL A 348 8.33 15.63 -4.82
N VAL A 349 8.03 16.10 -6.04
CA VAL A 349 8.55 17.39 -6.53
C VAL A 349 8.24 18.49 -5.51
N PRO A 350 9.24 19.25 -5.01
CA PRO A 350 9.03 20.12 -3.86
C PRO A 350 8.23 21.39 -4.20
N GLN A 351 8.42 21.95 -5.40
CA GLN A 351 7.84 23.24 -5.80
C GLN A 351 7.10 23.18 -7.15
N LYS A 352 5.98 23.90 -7.27
CA LYS A 352 5.15 24.00 -8.48
C LYS A 352 5.88 24.49 -9.73
N ASN A 353 6.97 25.25 -9.55
CA ASN A 353 7.81 25.74 -10.64
C ASN A 353 8.70 24.64 -11.28
N LEU A 354 8.87 23.49 -10.63
CA LEU A 354 9.60 22.33 -11.17
C LEU A 354 8.66 21.33 -11.88
N LEU A 355 7.34 21.46 -11.69
CA LEU A 355 6.35 20.57 -12.29
C LEU A 355 6.34 20.65 -13.82
N PRO A 356 6.06 19.51 -14.49
CA PRO A 356 5.93 19.49 -15.93
C PRO A 356 4.66 20.21 -16.41
N GLN A 357 4.75 20.80 -17.59
CA GLN A 357 3.67 21.58 -18.20
C GLN A 357 2.78 20.68 -19.06
N SER A 358 1.46 20.87 -18.97
CA SER A 358 0.50 20.19 -19.84
C SER A 358 -0.79 20.99 -20.01
N ASP A 359 -1.17 21.30 -21.26
CA ASP A 359 -2.42 22.00 -21.58
C ASP A 359 -3.69 21.21 -21.20
N LYS A 360 -3.54 19.93 -20.85
CA LYS A 360 -4.64 18.97 -20.64
C LYS A 360 -4.90 18.67 -19.16
N ARG A 361 -3.88 18.79 -18.31
CA ARG A 361 -3.83 18.17 -16.97
C ARG A 361 -2.94 18.97 -16.03
N LYS A 362 -3.26 18.93 -14.74
CA LYS A 362 -2.45 19.54 -13.68
C LYS A 362 -1.71 18.45 -12.91
N PHE A 363 -0.60 18.84 -12.31
CA PHE A 363 0.18 18.03 -11.38
C PHE A 363 0.39 18.81 -10.08
N MET A 364 0.79 18.10 -9.03
CA MET A 364 0.90 18.57 -7.65
C MET A 364 2.31 18.39 -7.12
N ALA A 365 2.80 19.40 -6.42
CA ALA A 365 4.08 19.44 -5.71
C ALA A 365 3.84 19.59 -4.20
N LEU A 366 4.88 19.52 -3.37
CA LEU A 366 4.75 19.67 -1.91
C LEU A 366 4.29 21.06 -1.47
N ASP A 367 4.63 22.10 -2.23
CA ASP A 367 4.12 23.47 -2.06
C ASP A 367 2.63 23.66 -2.38
N GLU A 368 1.86 22.58 -2.58
CA GLU A 368 0.42 22.67 -2.84
C GLU A 368 -0.34 23.40 -1.73
N ASP A 369 0.01 23.12 -0.47
CA ASP A 369 -0.56 23.78 0.71
C ASP A 369 0.18 25.07 1.13
N GLY A 370 1.14 25.54 0.33
CA GLY A 370 1.87 26.79 0.59
C GLY A 370 3.05 26.67 1.56
N TYR A 371 3.66 25.48 1.66
CA TYR A 371 4.86 25.21 2.47
C TYR A 371 6.06 24.91 1.57
N ASP A 372 7.21 25.51 1.87
CA ASP A 372 8.48 25.18 1.22
C ASP A 372 9.10 23.98 1.95
N LEU A 373 9.12 22.82 1.30
CA LEU A 373 9.48 21.52 1.88
C LEU A 373 10.50 20.80 0.96
N PRO A 374 11.49 20.07 1.49
CA PRO A 374 12.35 19.20 0.70
C PRO A 374 11.57 18.00 0.15
N SER A 375 12.04 17.36 -0.92
CA SER A 375 11.30 16.30 -1.60
C SER A 375 11.11 15.02 -0.77
N ASP A 376 12.06 14.73 0.13
CA ASP A 376 12.10 13.61 1.09
C ASP A 376 11.37 13.92 2.43
N TRP A 377 10.61 15.01 2.50
CA TRP A 377 9.99 15.51 3.73
C TRP A 377 9.20 14.47 4.51
N TRP A 378 8.43 13.61 3.83
CA TRP A 378 7.59 12.61 4.48
C TRP A 378 8.40 11.53 5.16
N ASP A 379 9.29 10.89 4.40
CA ASP A 379 10.14 9.81 4.87
C ASP A 379 11.04 10.33 6.03
N CYS A 380 11.60 11.54 5.90
CA CYS A 380 12.34 12.21 6.98
C CYS A 380 11.54 12.41 8.27
N HIS A 381 10.21 12.59 8.21
CA HIS A 381 9.39 12.80 9.40
C HIS A 381 8.79 11.49 9.95
N VAL A 382 8.71 10.42 9.14
CA VAL A 382 8.42 9.07 9.64
C VAL A 382 9.57 8.57 10.53
N SER A 383 10.83 8.88 10.22
CA SER A 383 11.99 8.45 11.03
C SER A 383 12.12 9.16 12.38
N ALA A 384 11.56 10.37 12.51
CA ALA A 384 11.58 11.17 13.74
C ALA A 384 10.72 10.60 14.89
N LEU A 385 10.21 9.38 14.71
CA LEU A 385 9.32 8.65 15.62
C LEU A 385 9.95 7.39 16.22
N ASP A 386 11.27 7.21 16.09
CA ASP A 386 12.07 6.31 16.94
C ASP A 386 12.09 6.80 18.42
N VAL A 387 10.92 6.74 19.05
CA VAL A 387 10.68 7.03 20.46
C VAL A 387 11.20 5.83 21.25
N ARG A 388 12.53 5.79 21.42
CA ARG A 388 13.31 4.77 22.13
C ARG A 388 12.57 4.21 23.36
N LEU A 389 11.92 3.07 23.18
CA LEU A 389 11.54 2.21 24.30
C LEU A 389 12.80 1.49 24.76
N SER A 390 13.32 1.91 25.92
CA SER A 390 14.47 1.28 26.58
C SER A 390 14.20 -0.18 26.88
N HIS A 391 15.28 -0.99 26.82
CA HIS A 391 15.31 -2.43 27.14
C HIS A 391 14.61 -2.80 28.47
#